data_AF-A0A5A9EUP1-F1
#
_entry.id   AF-A0A5A9EUP1-F1
#
_cell.length_a   1.000
_cell.length_b   1.000
_cell.length_c   1.000
_cell.angle_alpha   90.00
_cell.angle_beta   90.00
_cell.angle_gamma   90.00
#
_symmetry.space_group_name_H-M   'P 1'
#
loop_
_entity.id
_entity.type
_entity.pdbx_description
1 polymer ?
#
loop_
_entity_poly.entity_id
_entity_poly.type
_entity_poly.pdbx_seq_one_letter_code
_entity_poly.pdbx_strand_id
1 'polypeptide(L)' 'MLAQVMPSAIVKTIGNDVLPGAEKIAEFVYGTAEDRRKVYHLAQTSKIPVFRMGALVCARKSTLLRWIADQEAKVGGVP' A
#
# COMPACT_ATOMS: atom_id res chain seq x y z
N MET A 1 -23.70 5.31 37.10
CA MET A 1 -22.94 5.95 36.00
C MET A 1 -22.29 4.85 35.19
N LEU A 2 -22.85 4.49 34.03
CA LEU A 2 -22.22 3.55 33.11
C LEU A 2 -21.53 4.39 32.03
N ALA A 3 -20.20 4.48 32.13
CA ALA A 3 -19.39 5.00 31.04
C ALA A 3 -19.42 3.96 29.91
N GLN A 4 -20.28 4.20 28.94
CA GLN A 4 -20.29 3.40 27.72
C GLN A 4 -19.05 3.77 26.91
N VAL A 5 -17.99 2.98 27.05
CA VAL A 5 -16.84 3.05 26.15
C VAL A 5 -17.33 2.58 24.79
N MET A 6 -17.70 3.52 23.93
CA MET A 6 -18.03 3.22 22.54
C MET A 6 -16.80 2.58 21.90
N PRO A 7 -16.93 1.45 21.19
CA PRO A 7 -15.85 1.00 20.34
C PRO A 7 -15.58 2.13 19.36
N SER A 8 -14.35 2.64 19.36
CA SER A 8 -13.88 3.57 18.33
C SER A 8 -14.14 2.90 17.00
N ALA A 9 -15.24 3.27 16.34
CA ALA A 9 -15.55 2.83 15.01
C ALA A 9 -14.34 3.24 14.20
N ILE A 10 -13.50 2.26 13.83
CA ILE A 10 -12.21 2.45 13.19
C ILE A 10 -12.47 3.29 11.96
N VAL A 11 -12.23 4.60 12.05
CA VAL A 11 -12.46 5.50 10.93
C VAL A 11 -11.37 5.18 9.91
N LYS A 12 -11.69 4.26 9.01
CA LYS A 12 -10.84 3.88 7.88
C LYS A 12 -10.97 4.97 6.83
N THR A 13 -10.36 6.12 7.10
CA THR A 13 -10.25 7.19 6.11
C THR A 13 -9.43 6.69 4.92
N ILE A 14 -9.66 7.29 3.74
CA ILE A 14 -8.83 7.00 2.58
C ILE A 14 -7.35 7.33 2.85
N GLY A 15 -7.06 8.34 3.67
CA GLY A 15 -5.70 8.70 4.08
C GLY A 15 -4.96 7.56 4.77
N ASN A 16 -5.67 6.76 5.58
CA ASN A 16 -5.09 5.58 6.21
C ASN A 16 -4.81 4.45 5.22
N ASP A 17 -5.38 4.45 4.02
CA ASP A 17 -5.11 3.45 2.97
C ASP A 17 -4.06 3.93 1.96
N VAL A 18 -3.85 5.25 1.83
CA VAL A 18 -2.90 5.84 0.88
C VAL A 18 -1.48 5.89 1.46
N LEU A 19 -0.50 5.50 0.64
CA LEU A 19 0.93 5.63 0.88
C LEU A 19 1.47 6.77 0.00
N PRO A 20 1.69 7.97 0.54
CA PRO A 20 2.24 9.09 -0.22
C PRO A 20 3.76 8.97 -0.35
N GLY A 21 4.25 8.93 -1.59
CA GLY A 21 5.67 8.91 -1.90
C GLY A 21 6.30 7.52 -1.90
N ALA A 22 7.40 7.40 -2.65
CA ALA A 22 8.11 6.14 -2.82
C ALA A 22 8.70 5.59 -1.51
N GLU A 23 9.03 6.44 -0.54
CA GLU A 23 9.54 6.02 0.77
C GLU A 23 8.49 5.24 1.56
N LYS A 24 7.25 5.74 1.64
CA LYS A 24 6.15 5.06 2.33
C LYS A 24 5.72 3.77 1.63
N ILE A 25 5.82 3.75 0.31
CA ILE A 25 5.60 2.53 -0.47
C ILE A 25 6.71 1.51 -0.19
N ALA A 26 7.98 1.93 -0.16
CA ALA A 26 9.11 1.05 0.11
C ALA A 26 9.09 0.50 1.54
N GLU A 27 8.80 1.34 2.52
CA GLU A 27 8.60 0.93 3.91
C GLU A 27 7.50 -0.13 4.03
N PHE A 28 6.38 0.04 3.32
CA PHE A 28 5.28 -0.92 3.34
C PHE A 28 5.59 -2.25 2.63
N VAL A 29 6.30 -2.22 1.50
CA VAL A 29 6.52 -3.40 0.65
C VAL A 29 7.81 -4.15 1.01
N TYR A 30 8.86 -3.43 1.38
CA TYR A 30 10.20 -3.98 1.63
C TYR A 30 10.63 -3.89 3.10
N GLY A 31 9.85 -3.21 3.95
CA GLY A 31 10.21 -2.99 5.35
C GLY A 31 11.25 -1.90 5.58
N THR A 32 11.70 -1.20 4.53
CA THR A 32 12.67 -0.10 4.64
C THR A 32 12.43 0.99 3.59
N ALA A 33 12.55 2.25 4.01
CA ALA A 33 12.44 3.41 3.12
C ALA A 33 13.65 3.57 2.18
N GLU A 34 14.78 2.92 2.48
CA GLU A 34 16.01 2.99 1.68
C GLU A 34 15.81 2.46 0.26
N ASP A 35 14.85 1.53 0.10
CA ASP A 35 14.49 0.89 -1.16
C ASP A 35 13.56 1.72 -2.06
N ARG A 36 13.35 3.02 -1.77
CA ARG A 36 12.52 3.92 -2.59
C ARG A 36 12.87 3.95 -4.08
N ARG A 37 14.15 3.70 -4.44
CA ARG A 37 14.57 3.61 -5.86
C ARG A 37 13.97 2.40 -6.57
N LYS A 38 13.79 1.27 -5.89
CA LYS A 38 13.10 0.08 -6.43
C LYS A 38 11.65 0.42 -6.76
N VAL A 39 10.98 1.20 -5.90
CA VAL A 39 9.61 1.66 -6.16
C VAL A 39 9.54 2.50 -7.42
N TYR A 40 10.44 3.47 -7.61
CA TYR A 40 10.45 4.27 -8.84
C TYR A 40 10.74 3.44 -10.09
N HIS A 41 11.70 2.50 -9.99
CA HIS A 41 11.97 1.57 -11.07
C HIS A 41 10.72 0.77 -11.43
N LEU A 42 10.08 0.12 -10.45
CA LEU A 42 8.87 -0.65 -10.65
C LEU A 42 7.70 0.20 -11.18
N ALA A 43 7.55 1.45 -10.73
CA ALA A 43 6.52 2.35 -11.24
C ALA A 43 6.73 2.71 -12.73
N GLN A 44 7.96 2.61 -13.24
CA GLN A 44 8.30 2.88 -14.64
C GLN A 44 8.31 1.60 -15.49
N THR A 45 8.80 0.48 -14.95
CA THR A 45 9.09 -0.73 -15.72
C THR A 45 8.09 -1.86 -15.49
N SER A 46 7.33 -1.81 -14.40
CA SER A 46 6.41 -2.88 -13.99
C SER A 46 4.99 -2.36 -13.79
N LYS A 47 4.03 -3.27 -13.64
CA LYS A 47 2.61 -2.96 -13.42
C LYS A 47 2.23 -2.92 -11.93
N ILE A 48 3.13 -2.50 -11.04
CA ILE A 48 2.76 -2.27 -9.63
C ILE A 48 1.67 -1.18 -9.59
N PRO A 49 0.56 -1.36 -8.83
CA PRO A 49 -0.55 -0.42 -8.84
C PRO A 49 -0.20 0.85 -8.08
N VAL A 50 0.26 1.86 -8.81
CA VAL A 50 0.54 3.21 -8.33
C VAL A 50 -0.29 4.24 -9.11
N PHE A 51 -0.49 5.41 -8.52
CA PHE A 51 -1.13 6.57 -9.14
C PHE A 51 -0.37 7.85 -8.78
N ARG A 52 -0.66 8.97 -9.46
CA ARG A 52 -0.03 10.27 -9.18
C ARG A 52 -0.98 11.18 -8.43
N MET A 53 -0.46 11.92 -7.45
CA MET A 53 -1.13 13.03 -6.79
C MET A 53 -0.20 14.25 -6.86
N GLY A 54 -0.40 15.08 -7.88
CA GLY A 54 0.59 16.10 -8.26
C GLY A 54 1.90 15.44 -8.68
N ALA A 55 3.01 15.88 -8.08
CA ALA A 55 4.35 15.33 -8.34
C ALA A 55 4.62 13.99 -7.61
N LEU A 56 3.81 13.62 -6.61
CA LEU A 56 4.04 12.43 -5.80
C LEU A 56 3.53 11.17 -6.49
N VAL A 57 4.32 10.10 -6.39
CA VAL A 57 3.84 8.73 -6.64
C VAL A 57 3.17 8.21 -5.37
N CYS A 58 1.95 7.72 -5.51
CA CYS A 58 1.15 7.21 -4.41
C CYS A 58 0.70 5.78 -4.73
N ALA A 59 0.44 5.00 -3.69
CA ALA A 59 -0.23 3.71 -3.81
C ALA A 59 -1.31 3.57 -2.74
N ARG A 60 -2.23 2.64 -2.92
CA ARG A 60 -3.13 2.23 -1.83
C ARG A 60 -2.68 0.89 -1.28
N LYS A 61 -2.58 0.77 0.04
CA LYS A 61 -2.24 -0.48 0.74
C LYS A 61 -3.17 -1.61 0.32
N SER A 62 -4.48 -1.38 0.36
CA SER A 62 -5.49 -2.36 -0.06
C SER A 62 -5.30 -2.85 -1.50
N THR A 63 -4.90 -1.95 -2.41
CA THR A 63 -4.72 -2.29 -3.82
C THR A 63 -3.42 -3.05 -4.05
N LEU A 64 -2.33 -2.65 -3.37
CA LEU A 64 -1.07 -3.39 -3.39
C LEU A 64 -1.26 -4.82 -2.87
N LEU A 65 -1.90 -4.99 -1.71
CA LEU A 65 -2.15 -6.31 -1.13
C LEU A 65 -2.96 -7.22 -2.07
N ARG A 66 -4.06 -6.70 -2.63
CA ARG A 66 -4.85 -7.45 -3.60
C ARG A 66 -4.02 -7.83 -4.83
N TRP A 67 -3.24 -6.89 -5.36
CA TRP A 67 -2.41 -7.13 -6.54
C TRP A 67 -1.33 -8.17 -6.29
N ILE A 68 -0.70 -8.19 -5.10
CA ILE A 68 0.27 -9.22 -4.70
C ILE A 68 -0.40 -10.59 -4.66
N ALA A 69 -1.55 -10.71 -3.99
CA ALA A 69 -2.33 -11.95 -3.95
C ALA A 69 -2.70 -12.45 -5.36
N ASP A 70 -3.09 -11.52 -6.26
CA ASP A 70 -3.38 -11.85 -7.66
C ASP A 70 -2.12 -12.30 -8.42
N GLN A 71 -0.90 -11.85 -8.06
CA GLN A 71 0.34 -12.37 -8.65
C GLN A 71 0.65 -13.77 -8.13
N GLU A 72 0.53 -13.99 -6.82
CA GLU A 72 0.77 -15.28 -6.16
C GLU A 72 -0.14 -16.37 -6.75
N ALA A 73 -1.42 -16.06 -6.96
CA ALA A 73 -2.40 -16.97 -7.56
C ALA A 73 -2.04 -17.39 -9.00
N LYS A 74 -1.46 -16.49 -9.81
CA LYS A 74 -1.07 -16.79 -11.20
C LYS A 74 0.11 -17.73 -11.30
N VAL A 75 1.01 -17.69 -10.31
CA VAL A 75 2.19 -18.57 -10.27
C VAL A 75 1.81 -19.99 -9.82
N GLY A 76 0.59 -20.19 -9.32
CA GLY A 76 0.02 -21.53 -9.09
C GLY A 76 0.42 -22.17 -7.77
N GLY A 77 0.65 -21.38 -6.72
CA GLY A 77 0.94 -21.87 -5.37
C GLY A 77 -0.03 -21.32 -4.33
N VAL A 78 -1.23 -21.88 -4.26
CA VAL A 78 -1.95 -21.91 -2.98
C VAL A 78 -1.23 -22.94 -2.10
N PRO A 79 -1.07 -22.77 -0.78
CA PRO A 79 -0.97 -23.92 0.11
C PRO A 79 -2.22 -24.81 0.01
#